data_AF-P0C2S8-F1
#
_entry.id   AF-P0C2S8-F1
#
_cell.length_a   1.000
_cell.length_b   1.000
_cell.length_c   1.000
_cell.angle_alpha   90.00
_cell.angle_beta   90.00
_cell.angle_gamma   90.00
#
_symmetry.space_group_name_H-M   'P 1'
#
loop_
_entity.id
_entity.type
_entity.pdbx_description
1 polymer ?
#
loop_
_entity_poly.entity_id
_entity_poly.type
_entity_poly.pdbx_seq_one_letter_code
_entity_poly.pdbx_strand_id
1 'polypeptide(L)'
;MKYRIFKMKYTLLFLSVIALVHIFAVEAKDEPESDALVPQERGCLDIGKTCKDDCECCGCGNVCYCPFDWFGGKWQPFGCSCAYGLKYVCAHKQKKCPNV
;
A
#
# COMPACT_ATOMS: atom_id res chain seq x y z
N MET A 1 31.75 -39.38 -18.60
CA MET A 1 32.03 -38.45 -17.46
C MET A 1 31.60 -36.99 -17.70
N LYS A 2 31.60 -36.45 -18.92
CA LYS A 2 31.24 -35.04 -19.21
C LYS A 2 29.82 -34.61 -18.74
N TYR A 3 28.82 -35.50 -18.77
CA TYR A 3 27.45 -35.20 -18.30
C TYR A 3 27.34 -34.86 -16.81
N ARG A 4 28.20 -35.44 -15.95
CA ARG A 4 28.17 -35.15 -14.50
C ARG A 4 28.69 -33.74 -14.18
N ILE A 5 29.68 -33.28 -14.94
CA ILE A 5 30.29 -31.95 -14.75
C ILE A 5 29.31 -30.85 -15.20
N PHE A 6 28.56 -31.08 -16.28
CA PHE A 6 27.56 -30.11 -16.77
C PHE A 6 26.38 -29.95 -15.80
N LYS A 7 25.90 -31.06 -15.20
CA LYS A 7 24.87 -31.03 -14.16
C LYS A 7 25.31 -30.23 -12.93
N MET A 8 26.54 -30.44 -12.45
CA MET A 8 27.04 -29.77 -11.25
C MET A 8 27.16 -28.25 -11.42
N LYS A 9 27.60 -27.78 -12.59
CA LYS A 9 27.66 -26.33 -12.89
C LYS A 9 26.27 -25.69 -12.89
N TYR A 10 25.28 -26.37 -13.48
CA TYR A 10 23.90 -25.88 -13.48
C TYR A 10 23.29 -25.86 -12.09
N THR A 11 23.54 -26.88 -11.25
CA THR A 11 23.06 -26.89 -9.87
C THR A 11 23.61 -25.73 -9.04
N LEU A 12 24.89 -25.39 -9.21
CA LEU A 12 25.49 -24.24 -8.54
C LEU A 12 24.89 -22.90 -9.00
N LEU A 13 24.63 -22.76 -10.30
CA LEU A 13 23.95 -21.57 -10.84
C LEU A 13 22.52 -21.44 -10.29
N PHE A 14 21.76 -22.54 -10.23
CA PHE A 14 20.40 -22.54 -9.67
C PHE A 14 20.39 -22.18 -8.18
N LEU A 15 21.31 -22.75 -7.38
CA LEU A 15 21.41 -22.42 -5.95
C LEU A 15 21.78 -20.94 -5.71
N SER A 16 22.65 -20.37 -6.55
CA SER A 16 23.01 -18.94 -6.49
C SER A 16 21.80 -18.03 -6.75
N VAL A 17 20.99 -18.34 -7.78
CA VAL A 17 19.78 -17.57 -8.09
C VAL A 17 18.75 -17.68 -6.97
N ILE A 18 18.55 -18.89 -6.41
CA ILE A 18 17.64 -19.11 -5.29
C ILE A 18 18.10 -18.32 -4.06
N ALA A 19 19.40 -18.32 -3.75
CA ALA A 19 19.96 -17.51 -2.66
C ALA A 19 19.72 -16.01 -2.85
N LEU A 20 19.94 -15.48 -4.07
CA LEU A 20 19.63 -14.09 -4.42
C LEU A 20 18.15 -13.76 -4.20
N VAL A 21 17.23 -14.61 -4.66
CA VAL A 21 15.78 -14.40 -4.47
C VAL A 21 15.40 -14.41 -2.99
N HIS A 22 16.00 -15.28 -2.18
CA HIS A 22 15.75 -15.30 -0.74
C HIS A 22 16.29 -14.05 -0.03
N ILE A 23 17.43 -13.50 -0.46
CA ILE A 23 17.96 -12.24 0.09
C ILE A 23 16.98 -11.09 -0.20
N PHE A 24 16.49 -10.95 -1.44
CA PHE A 24 15.49 -9.92 -1.79
C PHE A 24 14.13 -10.16 -1.12
N ALA A 25 13.72 -11.42 -0.95
CA ALA A 25 12.45 -11.76 -0.29
C ALA A 25 12.49 -11.58 1.23
N VAL A 26 13.69 -11.68 1.84
CA VAL A 26 13.93 -11.34 3.25
C VAL A 26 13.92 -9.82 3.43
N GLU A 27 14.61 -9.06 2.58
CA GLU A 27 14.58 -7.59 2.67
C GLU A 27 13.19 -6.99 2.44
N ALA A 28 12.30 -7.67 1.72
CA ALA A 28 10.91 -7.23 1.55
C ALA A 28 9.98 -7.55 2.74
N LYS A 29 10.45 -8.29 3.75
CA LYS A 29 9.64 -8.68 4.93
C LYS A 29 10.09 -8.03 6.23
N ASP A 30 11.16 -7.24 6.20
CA ASP A 30 11.60 -6.42 7.32
C ASP A 30 11.00 -4.99 7.19
N GLU A 31 9.67 -4.89 7.24
CA GLU A 31 9.04 -3.66 7.74
C GLU A 31 8.47 -3.94 9.14
N PRO A 32 8.90 -3.17 10.15
CA PRO A 32 8.71 -3.48 11.56
C PRO A 32 7.25 -3.27 11.99
N GLU A 33 6.74 -4.28 12.70
CA GLU A 33 5.68 -4.16 13.69
C GLU A 33 6.13 -3.13 14.74
N SER A 34 5.82 -1.85 14.51
CA SER A 34 6.03 -0.76 15.45
C SER A 34 4.75 -0.54 16.27
N ASP A 35 4.53 -1.43 17.24
CA ASP A 35 3.72 -1.12 18.41
C ASP A 35 4.49 -0.13 19.29
N ALA A 36 4.09 1.14 19.30
CA ALA A 36 4.08 2.08 20.44
C ALA A 36 4.23 3.55 20.02
N LEU A 37 3.52 4.44 20.75
CA LEU A 37 3.48 5.91 20.66
C LEU A 37 2.72 6.42 19.41
N VAL A 38 1.50 6.96 19.49
CA VAL A 38 1.11 8.21 20.17
C VAL A 38 -0.43 8.39 20.01
N PRO A 39 -1.23 8.70 21.05
CA PRO A 39 -2.55 9.29 20.87
C PRO A 39 -2.40 10.81 20.81
N GLN A 40 -2.13 11.38 19.63
CA GLN A 40 -2.07 12.84 19.45
C GLN A 40 -2.88 13.20 18.22
N GLU A 41 -3.96 13.93 18.46
CA GLU A 41 -4.76 14.72 17.52
C GLU A 41 -4.57 14.35 16.05
N ARG A 42 -5.39 13.43 15.52
CA ARG A 42 -5.32 13.02 14.10
C ARG A 42 -5.63 14.23 13.21
N GLY A 43 -4.60 14.97 12.86
CA GLY A 43 -4.60 15.90 11.74
C GLY A 43 -5.09 15.14 10.51
N CYS A 44 -6.07 15.71 9.84
CA CYS A 44 -6.61 15.16 8.62
C CYS A 44 -5.54 15.19 7.49
N LEU A 45 -5.74 14.38 6.46
CA LEU A 45 -4.86 14.26 5.30
C LEU A 45 -5.17 15.33 4.25
N ASP A 46 -4.15 16.06 3.82
CA ASP A 46 -4.24 16.99 2.69
C ASP A 46 -4.49 16.28 1.35
N ILE A 47 -4.92 17.07 0.36
CA ILE A 47 -5.18 16.58 -0.99
C ILE A 47 -3.91 16.00 -1.62
N GLY A 48 -4.04 14.86 -2.28
CA GLY A 48 -2.94 14.09 -2.86
C GLY A 48 -2.22 13.15 -1.89
N LYS A 49 -2.51 13.21 -0.58
CA LYS A 49 -1.99 12.24 0.38
C LYS A 49 -2.72 10.92 0.26
N THR A 50 -1.99 9.84 0.52
CA THR A 50 -2.53 8.49 0.52
C THR A 50 -3.49 8.31 1.68
N CYS A 51 -4.72 7.87 1.38
CA CYS A 51 -5.79 7.66 2.34
C CYS A 51 -6.31 6.22 2.26
N LYS A 52 -6.97 5.77 3.31
CA LYS A 52 -7.74 4.50 3.32
C LYS A 52 -9.24 4.76 3.34
N ASP A 53 -9.65 5.84 4.00
CA ASP A 53 -11.06 6.19 4.22
C ASP A 53 -11.33 7.66 3.94
N ASP A 54 -12.59 7.97 3.59
CA ASP A 54 -13.06 9.35 3.37
C ASP A 54 -12.81 10.25 4.59
N CYS A 55 -12.94 9.69 5.80
CA CYS A 55 -12.82 10.40 7.07
C CYS A 55 -11.40 10.84 7.40
N GLU A 56 -10.39 10.28 6.72
CA GLU A 56 -9.01 10.70 6.92
C GLU A 56 -8.72 12.01 6.19
N CYS A 57 -9.40 12.29 5.07
CA CYS A 57 -9.14 13.49 4.26
C CYS A 57 -9.62 14.78 4.95
N CYS A 58 -8.84 15.86 4.86
CA CYS A 58 -9.19 17.16 5.42
C CYS A 58 -10.40 17.77 4.74
N GLY A 59 -11.33 18.30 5.54
CA GLY A 59 -12.47 19.04 5.05
C GLY A 59 -13.60 18.17 4.51
N CYS A 60 -14.80 18.72 4.60
CA CYS A 60 -16.03 18.03 4.22
C CYS A 60 -16.14 17.76 2.71
N GLY A 61 -15.46 18.57 1.89
CA GLY A 61 -15.48 18.44 0.43
C GLY A 61 -14.56 17.35 -0.14
N ASN A 62 -13.69 16.73 0.66
CA ASN A 62 -12.67 15.83 0.17
C ASN A 62 -13.00 14.36 0.48
N VAL A 63 -12.72 13.48 -0.48
CA VAL A 63 -12.95 12.03 -0.41
C VAL A 63 -11.67 11.27 -0.69
N CYS A 64 -11.65 10.03 -0.22
CA CYS A 64 -10.58 9.11 -0.59
C CYS A 64 -10.89 8.53 -1.97
N TYR A 65 -10.19 9.02 -2.99
CA TYR A 65 -10.37 8.56 -4.36
C TYR A 65 -9.34 7.48 -4.70
N CYS A 66 -9.84 6.29 -5.01
CA CYS A 66 -9.05 5.15 -5.47
C CYS A 66 -9.21 5.02 -6.99
N PRO A 67 -8.25 5.49 -7.81
CA PRO A 67 -8.28 5.18 -9.22
C PRO A 67 -8.23 3.65 -9.42
N PHE A 68 -9.04 3.13 -10.34
CA PHE A 68 -9.12 1.69 -10.68
C PHE A 68 -9.75 0.75 -9.64
N ASP A 69 -10.50 1.27 -8.67
CA ASP A 69 -11.22 0.40 -7.71
C ASP A 69 -12.28 -0.52 -8.39
N TRP A 70 -12.61 -0.26 -9.66
CA TRP A 70 -13.36 -1.17 -10.54
C TRP A 70 -12.86 -2.63 -10.49
N PHE A 71 -11.56 -2.86 -10.28
CA PHE A 71 -10.98 -4.20 -10.18
C PHE A 71 -11.14 -4.87 -8.79
N GLY A 72 -12.02 -4.34 -7.93
CA GLY A 72 -12.33 -4.91 -6.62
C GLY A 72 -11.19 -4.76 -5.61
N GLY A 73 -10.55 -3.59 -5.58
CA GLY A 73 -9.55 -3.20 -4.57
C GLY A 73 -8.22 -3.97 -4.58
N LYS A 74 -8.05 -5.01 -5.40
CA LYS A 74 -6.85 -5.86 -5.39
C LYS A 74 -5.69 -5.33 -6.24
N TRP A 75 -5.95 -4.38 -7.14
CA TRP A 75 -4.96 -3.79 -8.03
C TRP A 75 -5.01 -2.27 -7.92
N GLN A 76 -4.20 -1.74 -7.01
CA GLN A 76 -4.03 -0.30 -6.79
C GLN A 76 -2.55 0.07 -7.02
N PRO A 77 -2.05 0.07 -8.28
CA PRO A 77 -0.67 0.49 -8.56
C PRO A 77 -0.44 1.95 -8.15
N PHE A 78 -1.51 2.75 -8.20
CA PHE A 78 -1.62 4.06 -7.61
C PHE A 78 -2.56 3.90 -6.43
N GLY A 79 -2.03 3.90 -5.20
CA GLY A 79 -2.85 3.85 -4.00
C GLY A 79 -3.94 4.93 -3.99
N CYS A 80 -4.91 4.80 -3.09
CA CYS A 80 -5.96 5.82 -2.97
C CYS A 80 -5.39 7.13 -2.46
N SER A 81 -5.95 8.26 -2.91
CA SER A 81 -5.49 9.58 -2.50
C SER A 81 -6.65 10.51 -2.20
N CYS A 82 -6.45 11.44 -1.27
CA CYS A 82 -7.44 12.47 -0.98
C CYS A 82 -7.63 13.37 -2.20
N ALA A 83 -8.85 13.42 -2.72
CA ALA A 83 -9.21 14.22 -3.87
C ALA A 83 -10.46 15.06 -3.58
N TYR A 84 -10.66 16.10 -4.39
CA TYR A 84 -11.87 16.91 -4.34
C TYR A 84 -13.07 16.06 -4.73
N GLY A 85 -14.06 16.02 -3.84
CA GLY A 85 -15.34 15.38 -4.07
C GLY A 85 -16.33 16.28 -4.83
N LEU A 86 -17.42 15.66 -5.29
CA LEU A 86 -18.57 16.39 -5.83
C LEU A 86 -19.31 17.14 -4.71
N LYS A 87 -20.15 18.12 -5.07
CA LYS A 87 -20.90 18.98 -4.13
C LYS A 87 -21.66 18.23 -3.01
N TYR A 88 -22.09 16.99 -3.27
CA TYR A 88 -22.84 16.16 -2.32
C TYR A 88 -21.97 15.31 -1.39
N VAL A 89 -20.66 15.24 -1.63
CA VAL A 89 -19.72 14.45 -0.83
C VAL A 89 -19.74 14.86 0.63
N CYS A 90 -19.84 16.16 0.91
CA CYS A 90 -19.88 16.66 2.28
C CYS A 90 -21.07 16.11 3.08
N ALA A 91 -22.27 16.08 2.49
CA ALA A 91 -23.45 15.52 3.14
C ALA A 91 -23.31 14.01 3.39
N HIS A 92 -22.62 13.28 2.51
CA HIS A 92 -22.31 11.87 2.73
C HIS A 92 -21.24 11.66 3.80
N LYS A 93 -20.22 12.52 3.82
CA LYS A 93 -19.09 12.45 4.73
C LYS A 93 -19.51 12.78 6.17
N GLN A 94 -20.35 13.79 6.38
CA GLN A 94 -20.93 14.09 7.71
C GLN A 94 -21.74 12.93 8.29
N LYS A 95 -22.36 12.09 7.45
CA LYS A 95 -23.10 10.90 7.90
C LYS A 95 -22.18 9.75 8.30
N LYS A 96 -21.00 9.65 7.67
CA LYS A 96 -20.03 8.56 7.89
C LYS A 96 -18.98 8.91 8.94
N CYS A 97 -18.60 10.18 9.01
CA CYS A 97 -17.46 10.67 9.78
C CYS A 97 -17.99 11.60 10.88
N PRO A 98 -17.91 11.21 12.16
CA PRO A 98 -18.47 11.99 13.26
C PRO A 98 -17.74 13.31 13.55
N ASN A 99 -16.59 13.56 12.90
CA ASN A 99 -15.67 14.66 13.22
C ASN A 99 -15.24 15.49 11.99
N VAL A 100 -16.12 15.71 11.00
CA VAL A 100 -15.83 16.45 9.75
C VAL A 100 -16.65 17.73 9.64
#